data_AF-A0A497LYA9-F1
#
_entry.id   AF-A0A497LYA9-F1
#
_cell.length_a   1.000
_cell.length_b   1.000
_cell.length_c   1.000
_cell.angle_alpha   90.00
_cell.angle_beta   90.00
_cell.angle_gamma   90.00
#
_symmetry.space_group_name_H-M   'P 1'
#
loop_
_entity.id
_entity.type
_entity.pdbx_description
1 polymer ?
#
loop_
_entity_poly.entity_id
_entity_poly.type
_entity_poly.pdbx_seq_one_letter_code
_entity_poly.pdbx_strand_id
1 'polypeptide(L)'
;MCSKPAQEMIIDAIKRQSLDRVIVASCTPRMHLPTFQSVLERAGLNPYMLEFVNIREHCSWVHGPHPSEEATKKAISIIRGGYERSKELEPLETISEKDSREILIIGGGIAGITAALQLGNLGYKVHLVERKPTVGGNMAKLTKVFPTLDCAQCILTPRMAEIGRNPNVNLLTYAEVQEVSGRPGNYDVKVFMKPRGVDVEKCRSCGVCAKVCPVTVPDEYNEGLSTRKAAYIPFPQAVPSAYVIDFNACTKCGKCEQLCPSKAINLEDKGKIITLKVGAIILAVGYELYDATKLENYGYGIYKDVITMMELERLTSASGPTGGAVKRADGSDARKVAIVLCAGSRDKNHVPYCSRICCMYSVKQAFDRKKMLGIDVYIYYTDIRATGKGYEELYWRDQEAGVVFIRGKVAEVWKNKNGKLVVAAEDTLTGKVMEEEFDLVALATPMVAPSGLEELAAKMKVA
;
A
#
# COMPACT_ATOMS: atom_id res chain seq x y z
N MET A 1 11.07 -28.53 20.70
CA MET A 1 9.89 -29.35 20.35
C MET A 1 9.56 -29.33 18.86
N CYS A 2 9.56 -28.19 18.16
CA CYS A 2 9.21 -28.17 16.73
C CYS A 2 10.35 -28.60 15.77
N SER A 3 11.57 -28.84 16.25
CA SER A 3 12.66 -29.35 15.43
C SER A 3 12.42 -30.80 15.02
N LYS A 4 12.92 -31.20 13.84
CA LYS A 4 12.76 -32.57 13.32
C LYS A 4 13.13 -33.66 14.34
N PRO A 5 14.27 -33.59 15.06
CA PRO A 5 14.61 -34.61 16.06
C PRO A 5 13.59 -34.71 17.20
N ALA A 6 13.06 -33.57 17.66
CA ALA A 6 12.06 -33.56 18.72
C ALA A 6 10.69 -34.05 18.24
N GLN A 7 10.35 -33.83 16.97
CA GLN A 7 9.16 -34.41 16.36
C GLN A 7 9.26 -35.94 16.27
N GLU A 8 10.40 -36.48 15.83
CA GLU A 8 10.61 -37.94 15.79
C GLU A 8 10.53 -38.55 17.20
N MET A 9 11.05 -37.87 18.22
CA MET A 9 10.92 -38.31 19.61
C MET A 9 9.45 -38.43 20.05
N ILE A 10 8.58 -37.50 19.64
CA ILE A 10 7.14 -37.57 19.91
C ILE A 10 6.51 -38.76 19.18
N ILE A 11 6.83 -38.93 17.89
CA ILE A 11 6.30 -40.04 17.06
C ILE A 11 6.69 -41.39 17.67
N ASP A 12 7.95 -41.55 18.05
CA ASP A 12 8.46 -42.76 18.68
C ASP A 12 7.78 -43.02 20.03
N ALA A 13 7.57 -41.98 20.84
CA ALA A 13 6.87 -42.10 22.12
C ALA A 13 5.41 -42.55 21.92
N ILE A 14 4.67 -41.94 20.98
CA ILE A 14 3.29 -42.33 20.66
C ILE A 14 3.22 -43.81 20.29
N LYS A 15 4.11 -44.27 19.40
CA LYS A 15 4.10 -45.66 18.92
C LYS A 15 4.55 -46.66 19.97
N ARG A 16 5.63 -46.37 20.71
CA ARG A 16 6.20 -47.31 21.69
C ARG A 16 5.37 -47.44 22.96
N GLN A 17 4.74 -46.35 23.40
CA GLN A 17 3.97 -46.30 24.64
C GLN A 17 2.46 -46.40 24.39
N SER A 18 2.03 -46.55 23.13
CA SER A 18 0.61 -46.59 22.74
C SER A 18 -0.18 -45.39 23.28
N LEU A 19 0.38 -44.18 23.15
CA LEU A 19 -0.26 -42.96 23.63
C LEU A 19 -1.50 -42.64 22.78
N ASP A 20 -2.60 -42.30 23.43
CA ASP A 20 -3.87 -41.91 22.81
C ASP A 20 -4.06 -40.39 22.72
N ARG A 21 -3.25 -39.63 23.44
CA ARG A 21 -3.32 -38.16 23.55
C ARG A 21 -1.93 -37.55 23.68
N VAL A 22 -1.77 -36.34 23.17
CA VAL A 22 -0.50 -35.59 23.27
C VAL A 22 -0.78 -34.18 23.75
N ILE A 23 0.02 -33.71 24.71
CA ILE A 23 0.00 -32.31 25.15
C ILE A 23 1.33 -31.67 24.79
N VAL A 24 1.29 -30.57 24.03
CA VAL A 24 2.48 -29.80 23.68
C VAL A 24 2.48 -28.48 24.44
N ALA A 25 3.38 -28.35 25.41
CA ALA A 25 3.62 -27.12 26.14
C ALA A 25 4.75 -26.31 25.49
N SER A 26 4.41 -25.28 24.72
CA SER A 26 5.40 -24.51 23.98
C SER A 26 4.89 -23.10 23.62
N CYS A 27 4.97 -22.73 22.35
CA CYS A 27 4.52 -21.46 21.80
C CYS A 27 3.01 -21.41 21.54
N THR A 28 2.57 -20.32 20.90
CA THR A 28 1.17 -20.16 20.47
C THR A 28 0.73 -21.25 19.48
N PRO A 29 -0.48 -21.81 19.63
CA PRO A 29 -1.07 -22.72 18.64
C PRO A 29 -1.23 -22.03 17.27
N ARG A 30 -1.34 -20.69 17.22
CA ARG A 30 -1.39 -19.94 15.95
C ARG A 30 -0.15 -20.15 15.07
N MET A 31 0.97 -20.58 15.64
CA MET A 31 2.23 -20.75 14.92
C MET A 31 2.50 -22.21 14.53
N HIS A 32 2.33 -23.15 15.46
CA HIS A 32 2.78 -24.54 15.26
C HIS A 32 1.68 -25.59 15.43
N LEU A 33 0.40 -25.23 15.64
CA LEU A 33 -0.67 -26.23 15.74
C LEU A 33 -0.70 -27.17 14.52
N PRO A 34 -0.66 -26.68 13.26
CA PRO A 34 -0.62 -27.57 12.09
C PRO A 34 0.62 -28.46 12.06
N THR A 35 1.77 -27.96 12.54
CA THR A 35 3.01 -28.73 12.62
C THR A 35 2.84 -29.95 13.52
N PHE A 36 2.30 -29.77 14.73
CA PHE A 36 2.14 -30.90 15.66
C PHE A 36 0.94 -31.78 15.32
N GLN A 37 -0.11 -31.25 14.71
CA GLN A 37 -1.19 -32.06 14.11
C GLN A 37 -0.64 -33.05 13.08
N SER A 38 0.25 -32.59 12.19
CA SER A 38 0.95 -33.46 11.23
C SER A 38 1.86 -34.49 11.90
N VAL A 39 2.48 -34.15 13.05
CA VAL A 39 3.28 -35.11 13.83
C VAL A 39 2.42 -36.26 14.36
N LEU A 40 1.23 -35.96 14.90
CA LEU A 40 0.29 -36.98 15.38
C LEU A 40 -0.18 -37.86 14.21
N GLU A 41 -0.53 -37.25 13.08
CA GLU A 41 -0.96 -37.97 11.88
C GLU A 41 0.10 -38.96 11.40
N ARG A 42 1.37 -38.53 11.32
CA ARG A 42 2.52 -39.38 10.98
C ARG A 42 2.77 -40.51 12.00
N ALA A 43 2.33 -40.31 13.24
CA ALA A 43 2.38 -41.33 14.28
C ALA A 43 1.22 -42.33 14.21
N GLY A 44 0.19 -42.06 13.40
CA GLY A 44 -1.03 -42.85 13.33
C GLY A 44 -2.09 -42.45 14.37
N LEU A 45 -1.92 -41.29 15.02
CA LEU A 45 -2.86 -40.75 15.99
C LEU A 45 -3.71 -39.65 15.33
N ASN A 46 -5.00 -39.57 15.70
CA ASN A 46 -5.89 -38.54 15.15
C ASN A 46 -5.36 -37.13 15.54
N PRO A 47 -5.21 -36.19 14.58
CA PRO A 47 -4.61 -34.86 14.82
C PRO A 47 -5.32 -34.02 15.88
N TYR A 48 -6.60 -34.31 16.16
CA TYR A 48 -7.43 -33.60 17.13
C TYR A 48 -7.28 -34.16 18.56
N MET A 49 -6.49 -35.23 18.74
CA MET A 49 -6.06 -35.74 20.06
C MET A 49 -4.86 -34.96 20.63
N LEU A 50 -4.61 -33.76 20.09
CA LEU A 50 -3.56 -32.84 20.51
C LEU A 50 -4.17 -31.70 21.33
N GLU A 51 -3.67 -31.52 22.55
CA GLU A 51 -3.84 -30.27 23.29
C GLU A 51 -2.57 -29.42 23.19
N PHE A 52 -2.72 -28.14 22.84
CA PHE A 52 -1.60 -27.23 22.68
C PHE A 52 -1.66 -26.12 23.72
N VAL A 53 -0.74 -26.14 24.67
CA VAL A 53 -0.67 -25.14 25.74
C VAL A 53 0.45 -24.12 25.51
N ASN A 54 0.07 -22.85 25.52
CA ASN A 54 0.98 -21.73 25.28
C ASN A 54 1.64 -21.29 26.60
N ILE A 55 2.90 -21.68 26.79
CA ILE A 55 3.72 -21.27 27.93
C ILE A 55 4.82 -20.27 27.55
N ARG A 56 4.85 -19.81 26.28
CA ARG A 56 5.83 -18.84 25.80
C ARG A 56 5.24 -17.43 25.71
N GLU A 57 4.40 -17.17 24.71
CA GLU A 57 3.77 -15.86 24.53
C GLU A 57 2.83 -15.50 25.69
N HIS A 58 2.16 -16.49 26.30
CA HIS A 58 1.23 -16.26 27.42
C HIS A 58 1.88 -16.42 28.80
N CYS A 59 3.15 -16.81 28.87
CA CYS A 59 3.85 -16.99 30.14
C CYS A 59 5.30 -16.49 30.04
N SER A 60 6.25 -17.28 29.56
CA SER A 60 7.68 -16.94 29.71
C SER A 60 8.05 -15.54 29.20
N TRP A 61 7.53 -15.11 28.04
CA TRP A 61 7.86 -13.80 27.47
C TRP A 61 7.27 -12.61 28.23
N VAL A 62 6.13 -12.78 28.88
CA VAL A 62 5.46 -11.70 29.63
C VAL A 62 5.92 -11.62 31.10
N HIS A 63 6.68 -12.62 31.57
CA HIS A 63 7.29 -12.63 32.90
C HIS A 63 8.76 -12.20 32.90
N GLY A 64 9.25 -11.67 31.77
CA GLY A 64 10.59 -11.12 31.63
C GLY A 64 11.65 -12.12 31.23
N PRO A 65 12.91 -11.67 31.04
CA PRO A 65 13.99 -12.49 30.51
C PRO A 65 14.67 -13.38 31.56
N HIS A 66 14.35 -13.23 32.84
CA HIS A 66 14.99 -13.94 33.94
C HIS A 66 14.11 -15.08 34.48
N PRO A 67 14.71 -16.13 35.08
CA PRO A 67 13.96 -17.17 35.76
C PRO A 67 12.98 -16.59 36.78
N SER A 68 11.75 -17.07 36.75
CA SER A 68 10.67 -16.61 37.64
C SER A 68 9.92 -17.82 38.18
N GLU A 69 9.86 -17.93 39.52
CA GLU A 69 9.08 -18.96 40.20
C GLU A 69 7.59 -18.82 39.87
N GLU A 70 7.09 -17.58 39.80
CA GLU A 70 5.71 -17.28 39.42
C GLU A 70 5.40 -17.66 37.96
N ALA A 71 6.34 -17.44 37.04
CA ALA A 71 6.20 -17.93 35.67
C ALA A 71 6.13 -19.47 35.64
N THR A 72 6.95 -20.14 36.45
CA THR A 72 6.96 -21.61 36.54
C THR A 72 5.64 -22.13 37.12
N LYS A 73 5.14 -21.53 38.21
CA LYS A 73 3.81 -21.84 38.80
C LYS A 73 2.69 -21.66 37.77
N LYS A 74 2.72 -20.55 37.02
CA LYS A 74 1.73 -20.29 35.96
C LYS A 74 1.83 -21.31 34.83
N ALA A 75 3.03 -21.64 34.36
CA ALA A 75 3.23 -22.66 33.32
C ALA A 75 2.68 -24.02 33.76
N ILE A 76 2.94 -24.44 35.00
CA ILE A 76 2.37 -25.66 35.59
C ILE A 76 0.84 -25.60 35.59
N SER A 77 0.24 -24.49 36.01
CA SER A 77 -1.23 -24.33 36.01
C SER A 77 -1.82 -24.38 34.60
N ILE A 78 -1.17 -23.76 33.62
CA ILE A 78 -1.57 -23.81 32.20
C ILE A 78 -1.49 -25.25 31.67
N ILE A 79 -0.41 -25.97 31.97
CA ILE A 79 -0.21 -27.37 31.57
C ILE A 79 -1.27 -28.27 32.22
N ARG A 80 -1.58 -28.05 33.51
CA ARG A 80 -2.66 -28.76 34.21
C ARG A 80 -4.01 -28.52 33.53
N GLY A 81 -4.32 -27.28 33.18
CA GLY A 81 -5.55 -26.95 32.45
C GLY A 81 -5.63 -27.65 31.09
N GLY A 82 -4.53 -27.68 30.33
CA GLY A 82 -4.45 -28.45 29.09
C GLY A 82 -4.59 -29.96 29.31
N TYR A 83 -3.98 -30.49 30.37
CA TYR A 83 -4.13 -31.90 30.75
C TYR A 83 -5.59 -32.25 31.05
N GLU A 84 -6.29 -31.46 31.85
CA GLU A 84 -7.71 -31.69 32.13
C GLU A 84 -8.57 -31.62 30.86
N ARG A 85 -8.34 -30.62 30.00
CA ARG A 85 -9.03 -30.53 28.70
C ARG A 85 -8.71 -31.72 27.79
N SER A 86 -7.46 -32.20 27.82
CA SER A 86 -7.02 -33.28 26.96
C SER A 86 -7.82 -34.55 27.18
N LYS A 87 -8.36 -34.80 28.39
CA LYS A 87 -9.18 -35.97 28.72
C LYS A 87 -10.50 -36.00 27.94
N GLU A 88 -11.04 -34.83 27.60
CA GLU A 88 -12.31 -34.65 26.91
C GLU A 88 -12.16 -34.53 25.38
N LEU A 89 -10.93 -34.64 24.84
CA LEU A 89 -10.74 -34.62 23.39
C LEU A 89 -11.35 -35.88 22.75
N GLU A 90 -11.91 -35.70 21.56
CA GLU A 90 -12.46 -36.78 20.75
C GLU A 90 -11.80 -36.75 19.37
N PRO A 91 -11.65 -37.90 18.70
CA PRO A 91 -11.16 -37.94 17.34
C PRO A 91 -12.16 -37.25 16.41
N LEU A 92 -11.70 -36.29 15.62
CA LEU A 92 -12.53 -35.60 14.63
C LEU A 92 -12.11 -35.96 13.21
N GLU A 93 -13.06 -35.83 12.28
CA GLU A 93 -12.83 -36.01 10.86
C GLU A 93 -12.80 -34.66 10.13
N THR A 94 -11.91 -34.53 9.17
CA THR A 94 -11.83 -33.34 8.32
C THR A 94 -12.94 -33.34 7.29
N ILE A 95 -13.68 -32.23 7.20
CA ILE A 95 -14.70 -32.03 6.15
C ILE A 95 -13.99 -31.58 4.87
N SER A 96 -14.26 -32.25 3.75
CA SER A 96 -13.78 -31.87 2.42
C SER A 96 -14.91 -31.32 1.58
N GLU A 97 -14.65 -30.22 0.87
CA GLU A 97 -15.60 -29.60 -0.06
C GLU A 97 -14.94 -29.27 -1.39
N LYS A 98 -15.77 -29.09 -2.43
CA LYS A 98 -15.28 -28.64 -3.73
C LYS A 98 -15.05 -27.14 -3.68
N ASP A 99 -13.83 -26.72 -3.94
CA ASP A 99 -13.46 -25.30 -3.94
C ASP A 99 -13.68 -24.63 -5.30
N SER A 100 -13.97 -23.33 -5.28
CA SER A 100 -13.89 -22.48 -6.47
C SER A 100 -12.43 -22.26 -6.86
N ARG A 101 -12.13 -22.36 -8.16
CA ARG A 101 -10.81 -22.03 -8.72
C ARG A 101 -10.70 -20.57 -9.16
N GLU A 102 -11.73 -19.76 -8.95
CA GLU A 102 -11.69 -18.33 -9.24
C GLU A 102 -11.04 -17.56 -8.09
N ILE A 103 -10.28 -16.52 -8.40
CA ILE A 103 -9.52 -15.74 -7.41
C ILE A 103 -9.94 -14.28 -7.48
N LEU A 104 -10.21 -13.68 -6.33
CA LEU A 104 -10.44 -12.23 -6.23
C LEU A 104 -9.16 -11.53 -5.81
N ILE A 105 -8.84 -10.43 -6.47
CA ILE A 105 -7.76 -9.50 -6.07
C ILE A 105 -8.39 -8.13 -5.87
N ILE A 106 -8.16 -7.54 -4.69
CA ILE A 106 -8.69 -6.23 -4.32
C ILE A 106 -7.56 -5.21 -4.33
N GLY A 107 -7.58 -4.30 -5.30
CA GLY A 107 -6.57 -3.26 -5.51
C GLY A 107 -5.75 -3.49 -6.77
N GLY A 108 -5.87 -2.59 -7.74
CA GLY A 108 -5.20 -2.57 -9.03
C GLY A 108 -3.89 -1.79 -9.05
N GLY A 109 -3.16 -1.72 -7.93
CA GLY A 109 -1.77 -1.23 -7.91
C GLY A 109 -0.79 -2.24 -8.51
N ILE A 110 0.50 -1.90 -8.58
CA ILE A 110 1.54 -2.80 -9.14
C ILE A 110 1.55 -4.20 -8.50
N ALA A 111 1.26 -4.29 -7.20
CA ALA A 111 1.15 -5.57 -6.48
C ALA A 111 -0.01 -6.42 -7.01
N GLY A 112 -1.23 -5.86 -7.06
CA GLY A 112 -2.41 -6.57 -7.56
C GLY A 112 -2.35 -6.87 -9.05
N ILE A 113 -1.83 -5.93 -9.87
CA ILE A 113 -1.54 -6.16 -11.29
C ILE A 113 -0.60 -7.37 -11.46
N THR A 114 0.49 -7.42 -10.68
CA THR A 114 1.46 -8.52 -10.78
C THR A 114 0.86 -9.85 -10.38
N ALA A 115 0.10 -9.90 -9.27
CA ALA A 115 -0.60 -11.10 -8.84
C ALA A 115 -1.63 -11.56 -9.88
N ALA A 116 -2.40 -10.62 -10.47
CA ALA A 116 -3.39 -10.93 -11.50
C ALA A 116 -2.76 -11.53 -12.75
N LEU A 117 -1.67 -10.95 -13.24
CA LEU A 117 -0.95 -11.47 -14.41
C LEU A 117 -0.37 -12.85 -14.14
N GLN A 118 0.29 -13.06 -12.99
CA GLN A 118 0.87 -14.35 -12.65
C GLN A 118 -0.19 -15.45 -12.57
N LEU A 119 -1.29 -15.19 -11.86
CA LEU A 119 -2.38 -16.16 -11.72
C LEU A 119 -3.14 -16.39 -13.04
N GLY A 120 -3.40 -15.32 -13.79
CA GLY A 120 -4.02 -15.40 -15.12
C GLY A 120 -3.18 -16.20 -16.10
N ASN A 121 -1.86 -16.03 -16.10
CA ASN A 121 -0.92 -16.77 -16.96
C ASN A 121 -0.77 -18.25 -16.54
N LEU A 122 -1.05 -18.58 -15.29
CA LEU A 122 -1.18 -19.96 -14.81
C LEU A 122 -2.56 -20.58 -15.15
N GLY A 123 -3.47 -19.83 -15.76
CA GLY A 123 -4.79 -20.31 -16.20
C GLY A 123 -5.90 -20.19 -15.15
N TYR A 124 -5.66 -19.50 -14.03
CA TYR A 124 -6.73 -19.20 -13.08
C TYR A 124 -7.61 -18.06 -13.60
N LYS A 125 -8.91 -18.17 -13.38
CA LYS A 125 -9.84 -17.06 -13.60
C LYS A 125 -9.72 -16.07 -12.45
N VAL A 126 -9.31 -14.85 -12.76
CA VAL A 126 -9.02 -13.79 -11.79
C VAL A 126 -10.03 -12.67 -11.94
N HIS A 127 -10.59 -12.21 -10.82
CA HIS A 127 -11.36 -10.96 -10.74
C HIS A 127 -10.49 -9.91 -10.08
N LEU A 128 -10.15 -8.83 -10.79
CA LEU A 128 -9.36 -7.72 -10.24
C LEU A 128 -10.27 -6.52 -10.01
N VAL A 129 -10.57 -6.23 -8.74
CA VAL A 129 -11.43 -5.09 -8.33
C VAL A 129 -10.54 -3.88 -8.02
N GLU A 130 -10.78 -2.77 -8.71
CA GLU A 130 -10.08 -1.51 -8.50
C GLU A 130 -11.07 -0.39 -8.16
N ARG A 131 -10.82 0.27 -7.03
CA ARG A 131 -11.65 1.35 -6.49
C ARG A 131 -11.71 2.55 -7.43
N LYS A 132 -10.60 2.94 -8.05
CA LYS A 132 -10.51 4.08 -8.97
C LYS A 132 -10.97 3.68 -10.38
N PRO A 133 -11.24 4.66 -11.27
CA PRO A 133 -11.61 4.39 -12.66
C PRO A 133 -10.52 3.70 -13.49
N THR A 134 -9.32 3.53 -12.94
CA THR A 134 -8.18 2.93 -13.64
C THR A 134 -7.25 2.23 -12.66
N VAL A 135 -6.55 1.21 -13.16
CA VAL A 135 -5.45 0.56 -12.45
C VAL A 135 -4.16 1.39 -12.51
N GLY A 136 -3.15 0.98 -11.75
CA GLY A 136 -1.80 1.56 -11.72
C GLY A 136 -1.38 2.02 -10.33
N GLY A 137 -2.35 2.42 -9.49
CA GLY A 137 -2.11 2.86 -8.11
C GLY A 137 -1.15 4.05 -8.02
N ASN A 138 -0.43 4.17 -6.90
CA ASN A 138 0.51 5.27 -6.68
C ASN A 138 1.70 5.25 -7.65
N MET A 139 2.08 4.08 -8.17
CA MET A 139 3.17 3.96 -9.14
C MET A 139 2.86 4.73 -10.44
N ALA A 140 1.57 4.83 -10.82
CA ALA A 140 1.17 5.60 -12.00
C ALA A 140 1.42 7.11 -11.85
N LYS A 141 1.61 7.62 -10.63
CA LYS A 141 1.92 9.04 -10.38
C LYS A 141 3.42 9.34 -10.44
N LEU A 142 4.26 8.30 -10.35
CA LEU A 142 5.72 8.45 -10.29
C LEU A 142 6.30 8.75 -11.68
N THR A 143 7.40 9.49 -11.68
CA THR A 143 8.20 9.79 -12.87
C THR A 143 9.17 8.66 -13.19
N LYS A 144 10.00 8.35 -12.19
CA LYS A 144 11.02 7.30 -12.22
C LYS A 144 10.98 6.45 -10.95
N VAL A 145 11.58 5.27 -11.01
CA VAL A 145 11.74 4.36 -9.87
C VAL A 145 13.21 4.18 -9.49
N PHE A 146 13.49 4.13 -8.19
CA PHE A 146 14.81 3.78 -7.69
C PHE A 146 15.01 2.25 -7.66
N PRO A 147 16.26 1.75 -7.70
CA PRO A 147 17.50 2.50 -7.81
C PRO A 147 17.94 2.72 -9.26
N THR A 148 17.27 2.10 -10.22
CA THR A 148 17.68 2.09 -11.64
C THR A 148 17.44 3.42 -12.34
N LEU A 149 16.56 4.26 -11.80
CA LEU A 149 16.11 5.53 -12.40
C LEU A 149 15.33 5.33 -13.71
N ASP A 150 14.77 4.14 -13.91
CA ASP A 150 13.89 3.85 -15.04
C ASP A 150 12.60 4.66 -14.94
N CYS A 151 12.06 5.04 -16.09
CA CYS A 151 10.74 5.64 -16.17
C CYS A 151 9.68 4.69 -15.60
N ALA A 152 8.90 5.15 -14.63
CA ALA A 152 7.89 4.32 -13.96
C ALA A 152 6.82 3.83 -14.94
N GLN A 153 6.42 4.67 -15.89
CA GLN A 153 5.44 4.32 -16.92
C GLN A 153 5.96 3.24 -17.87
N CYS A 154 7.26 3.23 -18.18
CA CYS A 154 7.86 2.19 -19.03
C CYS A 154 7.74 0.79 -18.42
N ILE A 155 7.65 0.68 -17.09
CA ILE A 155 7.45 -0.60 -16.39
C ILE A 155 5.96 -0.88 -16.18
N LEU A 156 5.20 0.14 -15.78
CA LEU A 156 3.82 -0.04 -15.34
C LEU A 156 2.83 -0.14 -16.51
N THR A 157 2.93 0.75 -17.50
CA THR A 157 1.95 0.83 -18.60
C THR A 157 1.85 -0.47 -19.42
N PRO A 158 2.94 -1.17 -19.76
CA PRO A 158 2.84 -2.46 -20.45
C PRO A 158 2.05 -3.49 -19.63
N ARG A 159 2.28 -3.57 -18.31
CA ARG A 159 1.58 -4.49 -17.41
C ARG A 159 0.10 -4.12 -17.27
N MET A 160 -0.22 -2.82 -17.21
CA MET A 160 -1.60 -2.36 -17.23
C MET A 160 -2.30 -2.77 -18.53
N ALA A 161 -1.65 -2.58 -19.68
CA ALA A 161 -2.20 -2.97 -20.97
C ALA A 161 -2.38 -4.50 -21.08
N GLU A 162 -1.44 -5.27 -20.55
CA GLU A 162 -1.50 -6.73 -20.50
C GLU A 162 -2.70 -7.21 -19.69
N ILE A 163 -2.93 -6.69 -18.47
CA ILE A 163 -4.11 -7.10 -17.70
C ILE A 163 -5.42 -6.74 -18.40
N GLY A 164 -5.47 -5.61 -19.11
CA GLY A 164 -6.67 -5.15 -19.80
C GLY A 164 -7.03 -6.00 -21.02
N ARG A 165 -6.09 -6.85 -21.49
CA ARG A 165 -6.27 -7.76 -22.64
C ARG A 165 -6.22 -9.24 -22.25
N ASN A 166 -5.97 -9.55 -20.98
CA ASN A 166 -5.79 -10.93 -20.54
C ASN A 166 -7.16 -11.62 -20.42
N PRO A 167 -7.43 -12.70 -21.18
CA PRO A 167 -8.73 -13.37 -21.20
C PRO A 167 -9.08 -14.05 -19.88
N ASN A 168 -8.09 -14.33 -19.03
CA ASN A 168 -8.28 -14.94 -17.71
C ASN A 168 -8.48 -13.90 -16.60
N VAL A 169 -8.37 -12.60 -16.91
CA VAL A 169 -8.53 -11.52 -15.93
C VAL A 169 -9.79 -10.71 -16.25
N ASN A 170 -10.78 -10.83 -15.38
CA ASN A 170 -11.93 -9.95 -15.36
C ASN A 170 -11.59 -8.68 -14.57
N LEU A 171 -11.25 -7.60 -15.29
CA LEU A 171 -10.91 -6.31 -14.71
C LEU A 171 -12.16 -5.48 -14.39
N LEU A 172 -12.41 -5.27 -13.09
CA LEU A 172 -13.54 -4.53 -12.55
C LEU A 172 -13.05 -3.18 -11.98
N THR A 173 -12.90 -2.18 -12.85
CA THR A 173 -12.54 -0.81 -12.40
C THR A 173 -13.75 -0.01 -11.95
N TYR A 174 -13.48 1.00 -11.14
CA TYR A 174 -14.50 1.82 -10.49
C TYR A 174 -15.47 0.98 -9.67
N ALA A 175 -14.93 0.00 -8.94
CA ALA A 175 -15.70 -0.98 -8.20
C ALA A 175 -15.10 -1.24 -6.81
N GLU A 176 -15.96 -1.57 -5.84
CA GLU A 176 -15.55 -1.80 -4.45
C GLU A 176 -16.24 -3.04 -3.87
N VAL A 177 -15.54 -3.76 -3.00
CA VAL A 177 -16.10 -4.91 -2.29
C VAL A 177 -17.00 -4.42 -1.17
N GLN A 178 -18.26 -4.84 -1.18
CA GLN A 178 -19.25 -4.47 -0.16
C GLN A 178 -19.36 -5.53 0.93
N GLU A 179 -19.38 -6.81 0.56
CA GLU A 179 -19.65 -7.91 1.48
C GLU A 179 -18.84 -9.14 1.07
N VAL A 180 -18.29 -9.85 2.06
CA VAL A 180 -17.63 -11.14 1.89
C VAL A 180 -18.27 -12.12 2.87
N SER A 181 -18.81 -13.21 2.34
CA SER A 181 -19.34 -14.32 3.14
C SER A 181 -18.74 -15.65 2.66
N GLY A 182 -18.96 -16.71 3.42
CA GLY A 182 -18.35 -18.02 3.15
C GLY A 182 -17.05 -18.26 3.92
N ARG A 183 -16.21 -19.15 3.40
CA ARG A 183 -14.98 -19.67 4.04
C ARG A 183 -13.89 -19.91 3.00
N PRO A 184 -12.61 -20.13 3.38
CA PRO A 184 -11.55 -20.48 2.45
C PRO A 184 -12.01 -21.59 1.48
N GLY A 185 -11.76 -21.39 0.18
CA GLY A 185 -12.22 -22.28 -0.89
C GLY A 185 -13.60 -21.95 -1.48
N ASN A 186 -14.48 -21.30 -0.72
CA ASN A 186 -15.87 -21.02 -1.13
C ASN A 186 -16.39 -19.70 -0.54
N TYR A 187 -15.96 -18.57 -1.13
CA TYR A 187 -16.45 -17.24 -0.80
C TYR A 187 -17.51 -16.76 -1.78
N ASP A 188 -18.55 -16.12 -1.25
CA ASP A 188 -19.50 -15.31 -2.00
C ASP A 188 -19.19 -13.84 -1.72
N VAL A 189 -18.79 -13.10 -2.76
CA VAL A 189 -18.34 -11.71 -2.66
C VAL A 189 -19.26 -10.79 -3.44
N LYS A 190 -19.88 -9.81 -2.77
CA LYS A 190 -20.65 -8.76 -3.42
C LYS A 190 -19.74 -7.59 -3.76
N VAL A 191 -19.70 -7.23 -5.03
CA VAL A 191 -18.92 -6.10 -5.57
C VAL A 191 -19.89 -5.06 -6.11
N PHE A 192 -19.75 -3.82 -5.65
CA PHE A 192 -20.48 -2.69 -6.16
C PHE A 192 -19.70 -2.00 -7.27
N MET A 193 -20.23 -2.11 -8.49
CA MET A 193 -19.79 -1.33 -9.64
C MET A 193 -20.38 0.07 -9.49
N LYS A 194 -19.54 1.05 -9.19
CA LYS A 194 -19.98 2.45 -9.01
C LYS A 194 -20.51 3.00 -10.35
N PRO A 195 -21.44 3.96 -10.31
CA PRO A 195 -21.96 4.57 -11.52
C PRO A 195 -20.84 5.31 -12.26
N ARG A 196 -20.33 4.72 -13.35
CA ARG A 196 -19.26 5.31 -14.16
C ARG A 196 -19.83 6.41 -15.06
N GLY A 197 -21.10 6.29 -15.44
CA GLY A 197 -21.77 7.17 -16.40
C GLY A 197 -21.25 7.03 -17.83
N VAL A 198 -20.36 6.06 -18.08
CA VAL A 198 -19.76 5.77 -19.39
C VAL A 198 -19.63 4.25 -19.54
N ASP A 199 -20.20 3.73 -20.61
CA ASP A 199 -20.03 2.36 -21.07
C ASP A 199 -18.60 2.17 -21.62
N VAL A 200 -17.80 1.35 -20.94
CA VAL A 200 -16.38 1.13 -21.26
C VAL A 200 -16.21 0.51 -22.65
N GLU A 201 -17.09 -0.40 -23.06
CA GLU A 201 -17.00 -1.11 -24.34
C GLU A 201 -17.36 -0.20 -25.52
N LYS A 202 -18.28 0.76 -25.31
CA LYS A 202 -18.66 1.73 -26.34
C LYS A 202 -17.76 2.97 -26.37
N CYS A 203 -16.99 3.22 -25.31
CA CYS A 203 -16.17 4.43 -25.23
C CYS A 203 -15.01 4.38 -26.24
N ARG A 204 -14.87 5.42 -27.07
CA ARG A 204 -13.75 5.54 -28.03
C ARG A 204 -12.59 6.39 -27.52
N SER A 205 -12.61 6.79 -26.23
CA SER A 205 -11.58 7.64 -25.61
C SER A 205 -11.23 8.94 -26.38
N CYS A 206 -12.22 9.54 -27.08
CA CYS A 206 -11.97 10.68 -27.98
C CYS A 206 -11.92 12.07 -27.29
N GLY A 207 -12.36 12.17 -26.03
CA GLY A 207 -12.30 13.39 -25.24
C GLY A 207 -13.30 14.50 -25.56
N VAL A 208 -14.27 14.27 -26.46
CA VAL A 208 -15.35 15.24 -26.75
C VAL A 208 -16.11 15.62 -25.47
N CYS A 209 -16.42 14.64 -24.62
CA CYS A 209 -17.15 14.85 -23.37
C CYS A 209 -16.42 15.79 -22.39
N ALA A 210 -15.10 15.67 -22.26
CA ALA A 210 -14.29 16.57 -21.44
C ALA A 210 -14.29 17.99 -22.01
N LYS A 211 -14.11 18.14 -23.33
CA LYS A 211 -14.06 19.45 -24.00
C LYS A 211 -15.34 20.27 -23.82
N VAL A 212 -16.50 19.61 -23.82
CA VAL A 212 -17.82 20.27 -23.71
C VAL A 212 -18.30 20.44 -22.26
N CYS A 213 -17.60 19.84 -21.29
CA CYS A 213 -17.99 19.89 -19.89
C CYS A 213 -17.71 21.30 -19.30
N PRO A 214 -18.74 21.98 -18.75
CA PRO A 214 -18.54 23.31 -18.15
C PRO A 214 -17.92 23.24 -16.76
N VAL A 215 -18.04 22.10 -16.06
CA VAL A 215 -17.58 21.94 -14.69
C VAL A 215 -16.09 21.67 -14.66
N THR A 216 -15.39 22.40 -13.78
CA THR A 216 -13.96 22.25 -13.54
C THR A 216 -13.74 21.96 -12.06
N VAL A 217 -12.93 20.95 -11.75
CA VAL A 217 -12.61 20.51 -10.39
C VAL A 217 -11.11 20.26 -10.25
N PRO A 218 -10.54 20.24 -9.03
CA PRO A 218 -9.15 19.85 -8.81
C PRO A 218 -8.85 18.44 -9.37
N ASP A 219 -7.65 18.24 -9.91
CA ASP A 219 -7.21 16.96 -10.45
C ASP A 219 -6.46 16.13 -9.40
N GLU A 220 -7.09 15.07 -8.89
CA GLU A 220 -6.55 14.19 -7.85
C GLU A 220 -5.38 13.31 -8.33
N TYR A 221 -5.23 13.13 -9.65
CA TYR A 221 -4.06 12.46 -10.19
C TYR A 221 -2.81 13.36 -10.08
N ASN A 222 -3.00 14.67 -10.24
CA ASN A 222 -1.95 15.69 -10.10
C ASN A 222 -1.91 16.34 -8.71
N GLU A 223 -2.41 15.66 -7.67
CA GLU A 223 -2.42 16.15 -6.28
C GLU A 223 -3.08 17.53 -6.11
N GLY A 224 -4.05 17.88 -6.98
CA GLY A 224 -4.72 19.18 -6.93
C GLY A 224 -3.93 20.35 -7.52
N LEU A 225 -2.72 20.11 -8.05
CA LEU A 225 -1.86 21.11 -8.68
C LEU A 225 -2.37 21.58 -10.07
N SER A 226 -3.32 20.84 -10.64
CA SER A 226 -4.05 21.22 -11.85
C SER A 226 -5.54 20.98 -11.67
N THR A 227 -6.30 21.32 -12.70
CA THR A 227 -7.74 21.05 -12.76
C THR A 227 -8.06 20.04 -13.85
N ARG A 228 -9.18 19.33 -13.67
CA ARG A 228 -9.81 18.46 -14.65
C ARG A 228 -11.28 18.82 -14.80
N LYS A 229 -11.94 18.19 -15.77
CA LYS A 229 -13.39 18.31 -15.98
C LYS A 229 -14.15 17.25 -15.18
N ALA A 230 -15.46 17.43 -15.01
CA ALA A 230 -16.29 16.39 -14.40
C ALA A 230 -16.40 15.14 -15.28
N ALA A 231 -16.36 15.29 -16.61
CA ALA A 231 -16.11 14.18 -17.54
C ALA A 231 -14.61 14.09 -17.82
N TYR A 232 -13.94 13.04 -17.36
CA TYR A 232 -12.48 12.95 -17.40
C TYR A 232 -11.97 11.52 -17.64
N ILE A 233 -10.70 11.42 -18.01
CA ILE A 233 -9.89 10.21 -17.94
C ILE A 233 -8.79 10.47 -16.91
N PRO A 234 -8.52 9.57 -15.95
CA PRO A 234 -7.62 9.87 -14.83
C PRO A 234 -6.21 10.30 -15.25
N PHE A 235 -5.66 9.67 -16.29
CA PHE A 235 -4.41 10.06 -16.94
C PHE A 235 -4.37 9.44 -18.36
N PRO A 236 -3.49 9.93 -19.27
CA PRO A 236 -3.54 9.52 -20.68
C PRO A 236 -3.36 8.01 -20.91
N GLN A 237 -2.54 7.34 -20.09
CA GLN A 237 -2.26 5.91 -20.17
C GLN A 237 -3.21 5.04 -19.31
N ALA A 238 -4.33 5.60 -18.87
CA ALA A 238 -5.29 4.88 -18.01
C ALA A 238 -5.81 3.60 -18.69
N VAL A 239 -5.89 2.52 -17.89
CA VAL A 239 -6.52 1.26 -18.25
C VAL A 239 -7.68 0.97 -17.29
N PRO A 240 -8.91 0.71 -17.79
CA PRO A 240 -9.30 0.78 -19.20
C PRO A 240 -9.21 2.21 -19.76
N SER A 241 -8.97 2.33 -21.07
CA SER A 241 -8.92 3.64 -21.75
C SER A 241 -10.35 4.15 -22.01
N ALA A 242 -11.02 4.54 -20.93
CA ALA A 242 -12.39 5.01 -20.96
C ALA A 242 -12.58 6.17 -19.98
N TYR A 243 -13.39 7.15 -20.42
CA TYR A 243 -13.80 8.27 -19.60
C TYR A 243 -14.73 7.82 -18.46
N VAL A 244 -14.84 8.66 -17.44
CA VAL A 244 -15.75 8.52 -16.29
C VAL A 244 -16.41 9.87 -16.02
N ILE A 245 -17.63 9.84 -15.50
CA ILE A 245 -18.33 11.02 -14.99
C ILE A 245 -18.17 11.08 -13.47
N ASP A 246 -17.62 12.17 -12.98
CA ASP A 246 -17.63 12.52 -11.57
C ASP A 246 -19.01 13.04 -11.17
N PHE A 247 -19.87 12.15 -10.66
CA PHE A 247 -21.23 12.50 -10.27
C PHE A 247 -21.32 13.42 -9.06
N ASN A 248 -20.26 13.55 -8.25
CA ASN A 248 -20.25 14.51 -7.14
C ASN A 248 -20.11 15.95 -7.65
N ALA A 249 -19.46 16.14 -8.79
CA ALA A 249 -19.27 17.46 -9.41
C ALA A 249 -20.23 17.74 -10.58
N CYS A 250 -20.75 16.69 -11.23
CA CYS A 250 -21.56 16.82 -12.43
C CYS A 250 -22.89 17.55 -12.16
N THR A 251 -23.18 18.58 -12.96
CA THR A 251 -24.46 19.32 -12.93
C THR A 251 -25.58 18.67 -13.75
N LYS A 252 -25.34 17.49 -14.32
CA LYS A 252 -26.27 16.78 -15.23
C LYS A 252 -26.81 17.62 -16.41
N CYS A 253 -26.02 18.56 -16.94
CA CYS A 253 -26.47 19.43 -18.04
C CYS A 253 -26.69 18.74 -19.42
N GLY A 254 -26.42 17.44 -19.55
CA GLY A 254 -26.68 16.64 -20.77
C GLY A 254 -25.73 16.86 -21.96
N LYS A 255 -24.93 17.92 -22.00
CA LYS A 255 -24.08 18.25 -23.17
C LYS A 255 -23.12 17.13 -23.59
N CYS A 256 -22.46 16.49 -22.63
CA CYS A 256 -21.52 15.40 -22.92
C CYS A 256 -22.23 14.17 -23.51
N GLU A 257 -23.43 13.86 -23.03
CA GLU A 257 -24.26 12.75 -23.49
C GLU A 257 -24.76 12.98 -24.92
N GLN A 258 -25.31 14.17 -25.19
CA GLN A 258 -25.80 14.57 -26.51
C GLN A 258 -24.71 14.56 -27.58
N LEU A 259 -23.49 14.99 -27.22
CA LEU A 259 -22.38 15.14 -28.16
C LEU A 259 -21.45 13.91 -28.20
N CYS A 260 -21.75 12.84 -27.46
CA CYS A 260 -20.95 11.62 -27.47
C CYS A 260 -21.12 10.85 -28.79
N PRO A 261 -20.09 10.75 -29.66
CA PRO A 261 -20.25 10.13 -30.97
C PRO A 261 -20.60 8.64 -30.91
N SER A 262 -20.15 7.96 -29.85
CA SER A 262 -20.40 6.53 -29.64
C SER A 262 -21.61 6.24 -28.74
N LYS A 263 -22.34 7.26 -28.29
CA LYS A 263 -23.48 7.12 -27.37
C LYS A 263 -23.15 6.25 -26.15
N ALA A 264 -21.94 6.42 -25.62
CA ALA A 264 -21.43 5.63 -24.50
C ALA A 264 -21.82 6.22 -23.14
N ILE A 265 -22.28 7.48 -23.08
CA ILE A 265 -22.56 8.18 -21.83
C ILE A 265 -24.01 7.92 -21.41
N ASN A 266 -24.21 7.66 -20.12
CA ASN A 266 -25.53 7.56 -19.49
C ASN A 266 -25.49 8.29 -18.15
N LEU A 267 -26.11 9.47 -18.07
CA LEU A 267 -26.14 10.26 -16.84
C LEU A 267 -27.08 9.72 -15.74
N GLU A 268 -27.88 8.71 -16.08
CA GLU A 268 -28.79 8.01 -15.17
C GLU A 268 -28.23 6.63 -14.72
N ASP A 269 -26.94 6.38 -14.94
CA ASP A 269 -26.25 5.21 -14.39
C ASP A 269 -26.33 5.22 -12.85
N LYS A 270 -26.90 4.16 -12.28
CA LYS A 270 -27.04 3.97 -10.82
C LYS A 270 -25.97 3.04 -10.23
N GLY A 271 -25.07 2.53 -11.08
CA GLY A 271 -24.20 1.43 -10.71
C GLY A 271 -24.98 0.12 -10.55
N LYS A 272 -24.29 -0.94 -10.16
CA LYS A 272 -24.90 -2.26 -9.93
C LYS A 272 -24.08 -3.08 -8.96
N ILE A 273 -24.74 -4.01 -8.27
CA ILE A 273 -24.06 -5.02 -7.46
C ILE A 273 -23.95 -6.30 -8.30
N ILE A 274 -22.76 -6.88 -8.32
CA ILE A 274 -22.51 -8.21 -8.87
C ILE A 274 -22.03 -9.14 -7.75
N THR A 275 -22.30 -10.43 -7.91
CA THR A 275 -21.84 -11.46 -6.97
C THR A 275 -20.78 -12.32 -7.65
N LEU A 276 -19.65 -12.51 -6.99
CA LEU A 276 -18.53 -13.34 -7.45
C LEU A 276 -18.37 -14.54 -6.51
N LYS A 277 -18.13 -15.73 -7.08
CA LYS A 277 -17.85 -16.96 -6.33
C LYS A 277 -16.37 -17.31 -6.45
N VAL A 278 -15.60 -17.09 -5.40
CA VAL A 278 -14.14 -17.20 -5.43
C VAL A 278 -13.61 -18.12 -4.34
N GLY A 279 -12.52 -18.83 -4.60
CA GLY A 279 -11.89 -19.71 -3.61
C GLY A 279 -10.85 -19.01 -2.75
N ALA A 280 -10.23 -17.97 -3.28
CA ALA A 280 -9.21 -17.19 -2.60
C ALA A 280 -9.37 -15.69 -2.85
N ILE A 281 -8.91 -14.88 -1.89
CA ILE A 281 -8.90 -13.42 -1.97
C ILE A 281 -7.51 -12.91 -1.65
N ILE A 282 -6.98 -12.01 -2.48
CA ILE A 282 -5.71 -11.30 -2.27
C ILE A 282 -6.01 -9.82 -2.02
N LEU A 283 -5.54 -9.31 -0.88
CA LEU A 283 -5.59 -7.88 -0.53
C LEU A 283 -4.34 -7.17 -1.03
N ALA A 284 -4.51 -6.25 -1.98
CA ALA A 284 -3.45 -5.46 -2.60
C ALA A 284 -3.83 -3.97 -2.71
N VAL A 285 -4.53 -3.44 -1.71
CA VAL A 285 -5.12 -2.09 -1.71
C VAL A 285 -4.11 -0.94 -1.56
N GLY A 286 -2.83 -1.25 -1.35
CA GLY A 286 -1.75 -0.28 -1.32
C GLY A 286 -1.73 0.57 -0.04
N TYR A 287 -1.49 1.87 -0.20
CA TYR A 287 -1.27 2.83 0.87
C TYR A 287 -1.77 4.22 0.47
N GLU A 288 -1.99 5.07 1.47
CA GLU A 288 -2.21 6.50 1.29
C GLU A 288 -1.06 7.28 1.95
N LEU A 289 -0.88 8.54 1.57
CA LEU A 289 0.10 9.41 2.21
C LEU A 289 -0.54 10.12 3.40
N TYR A 290 0.22 10.24 4.48
CA TYR A 290 -0.20 10.98 5.66
C TYR A 290 -0.50 12.43 5.29
N ASP A 291 -1.58 12.95 5.84
CA ASP A 291 -2.03 14.32 5.65
C ASP A 291 -1.01 15.30 6.23
N ALA A 292 -0.29 15.99 5.34
CA ALA A 292 0.76 16.92 5.70
C ALA A 292 0.24 18.17 6.43
N THR A 293 -1.06 18.49 6.37
CA THR A 293 -1.63 19.63 7.11
C THR A 293 -1.54 19.44 8.63
N LYS A 294 -1.39 18.19 9.09
CA LYS A 294 -1.19 17.84 10.51
C LYS A 294 0.24 18.11 10.98
N LEU A 295 1.18 18.42 10.07
CA LEU A 295 2.56 18.75 10.38
C LEU A 295 2.70 20.28 10.44
N GLU A 296 2.06 20.87 11.44
CA GLU A 296 1.90 22.33 11.57
C GLU A 296 3.24 23.07 11.53
N ASN A 297 4.26 22.49 12.15
CA ASN A 297 5.63 23.03 12.18
C ASN A 297 6.30 23.10 10.80
N TYR A 298 5.77 22.45 9.77
CA TYR A 298 6.31 22.54 8.40
C TYR A 298 5.52 23.49 7.50
N GLY A 299 4.38 24.03 7.95
CA GLY A 299 3.63 25.06 7.22
C GLY A 299 2.99 24.60 5.91
N TYR A 300 2.78 23.28 5.72
CA TYR A 300 2.05 22.76 4.56
C TYR A 300 0.59 23.25 4.57
N GLY A 301 0.09 23.67 3.41
CA GLY A 301 -1.24 24.29 3.28
C GLY A 301 -1.30 25.78 3.65
N ILE A 302 -0.33 26.29 4.42
CA ILE A 302 -0.16 27.72 4.71
C ILE A 302 0.78 28.34 3.67
N TYR A 303 1.94 27.72 3.45
CA TYR A 303 2.92 28.15 2.47
C TYR A 303 2.80 27.29 1.22
N LYS A 304 2.38 27.91 0.11
CA LYS A 304 2.18 27.21 -1.18
C LYS A 304 3.45 26.57 -1.77
N ASP A 305 4.62 27.03 -1.36
CA ASP A 305 5.92 26.49 -1.78
C ASP A 305 6.40 25.34 -0.85
N VAL A 306 5.63 24.97 0.18
CA VAL A 306 5.80 23.74 0.94
C VAL A 306 4.87 22.69 0.35
N ILE A 307 5.47 21.66 -0.24
CA ILE A 307 4.75 20.58 -0.93
C ILE A 307 5.14 19.22 -0.36
N THR A 308 4.40 18.18 -0.69
CA THR A 308 4.74 16.78 -0.46
C THR A 308 5.64 16.23 -1.57
N MET A 309 6.29 15.11 -1.30
CA MET A 309 7.12 14.43 -2.31
C MET A 309 6.30 13.86 -3.48
N MET A 310 5.01 13.58 -3.30
CA MET A 310 4.14 13.15 -4.40
C MET A 310 3.74 14.33 -5.30
N GLU A 311 3.48 15.51 -4.74
CA GLU A 311 3.33 16.73 -5.54
C GLU A 311 4.60 17.01 -6.36
N LEU A 312 5.79 16.81 -5.77
CA LEU A 312 7.05 16.93 -6.50
C LEU A 312 7.19 15.89 -7.63
N GLU A 313 6.71 14.65 -7.45
CA GLU A 313 6.59 13.68 -8.55
C GLU A 313 5.71 14.23 -9.67
N ARG A 314 4.55 14.80 -9.32
CA ARG A 314 3.62 15.33 -10.33
C ARG A 314 4.21 16.53 -11.07
N LEU A 315 4.81 17.49 -10.39
CA LEU A 315 5.50 18.64 -11.03
C LEU A 315 6.56 18.18 -12.03
N THR A 316 7.37 17.18 -11.66
CA THR A 316 8.46 16.70 -12.52
C THR A 316 8.05 15.70 -13.59
N SER A 317 6.77 15.32 -13.63
CA SER A 317 6.24 14.48 -14.69
C SER A 317 6.10 15.28 -15.99
N ALA A 318 6.54 14.72 -17.10
CA ALA A 318 6.33 15.30 -18.43
C ALA A 318 4.84 15.46 -18.77
N SER A 319 4.00 14.54 -18.27
CA SER A 319 2.53 14.62 -18.34
C SER A 319 1.89 15.34 -17.15
N GLY A 320 2.70 15.94 -16.28
CA GLY A 320 2.27 16.67 -15.10
C GLY A 320 1.90 18.12 -15.37
N PRO A 321 1.44 18.85 -14.35
CA PRO A 321 0.92 20.22 -14.46
C PRO A 321 1.93 21.23 -15.00
N THR A 322 3.23 21.00 -14.81
CA THR A 322 4.31 21.93 -15.20
C THR A 322 5.20 21.38 -16.30
N GLY A 323 4.79 20.28 -16.96
CA GLY A 323 5.54 19.69 -18.07
C GLY A 323 6.96 19.22 -17.73
N GLY A 324 7.20 18.89 -16.45
CA GLY A 324 8.51 18.45 -15.96
C GLY A 324 9.33 19.50 -15.22
N ALA A 325 8.89 20.76 -15.18
CA ALA A 325 9.59 21.82 -14.46
C ALA A 325 9.24 21.85 -12.95
N VAL A 326 10.23 22.13 -12.10
CA VAL A 326 10.00 22.39 -10.67
C VAL A 326 9.70 23.88 -10.48
N LYS A 327 8.41 24.20 -10.43
CA LYS A 327 7.93 25.59 -10.30
C LYS A 327 7.50 25.90 -8.87
N ARG A 328 7.71 27.16 -8.49
CA ARG A 328 7.11 27.77 -7.30
C ARG A 328 5.65 28.14 -7.57
N ALA A 329 4.91 28.46 -6.51
CA ALA A 329 3.50 28.84 -6.59
C ALA A 329 3.23 30.10 -7.42
N ASP A 330 4.22 30.98 -7.57
CA ASP A 330 4.16 32.18 -8.42
C ASP A 330 4.50 31.90 -9.90
N GLY A 331 4.85 30.67 -10.25
CA GLY A 331 5.23 30.24 -11.60
C GLY A 331 6.72 30.39 -11.93
N SER A 332 7.52 30.97 -11.03
CA SER A 332 8.98 31.04 -11.19
C SER A 332 9.66 29.69 -10.96
N ASP A 333 10.89 29.53 -11.44
CA ASP A 333 11.67 28.30 -11.24
C ASP A 333 12.23 28.21 -9.82
N ALA A 334 12.11 27.04 -9.18
CA ALA A 334 12.83 26.75 -7.95
C ALA A 334 14.29 26.39 -8.27
N ARG A 335 15.25 27.13 -7.73
CA ARG A 335 16.69 26.88 -7.89
C ARG A 335 17.31 26.20 -6.69
N LYS A 336 16.72 26.36 -5.49
CA LYS A 336 17.19 25.73 -4.25
C LYS A 336 16.05 25.06 -3.49
N VAL A 337 16.17 23.75 -3.29
CA VAL A 337 15.11 22.89 -2.73
C VAL A 337 15.59 22.16 -1.49
N ALA A 338 14.79 22.19 -0.42
CA ALA A 338 14.98 21.31 0.74
C ALA A 338 14.05 20.10 0.64
N ILE A 339 14.56 18.91 0.95
CA ILE A 339 13.79 17.69 1.15
C ILE A 339 13.87 17.31 2.62
N VAL A 340 12.72 17.22 3.28
CA VAL A 340 12.62 16.89 4.70
C VAL A 340 12.26 15.42 4.85
N LEU A 341 13.24 14.60 5.23
CA LEU A 341 12.98 13.19 5.51
C LEU A 341 12.24 13.00 6.82
N CYS A 342 11.50 11.89 6.89
CA CYS A 342 10.74 11.51 8.07
C CYS A 342 9.76 12.61 8.54
N ALA A 343 9.21 13.39 7.60
CA ALA A 343 8.22 14.42 7.90
C ALA A 343 6.92 13.77 8.42
N GLY A 344 6.84 13.55 9.73
CA GLY A 344 5.76 12.81 10.41
C GLY A 344 6.00 11.31 10.58
N SER A 345 7.09 10.74 10.06
CA SER A 345 7.46 9.32 10.26
C SER A 345 8.50 9.17 11.35
N ARG A 346 8.57 8.01 12.01
CA ARG A 346 9.42 7.80 13.20
C ARG A 346 9.18 8.91 14.23
N ASP A 347 7.92 9.32 14.33
CA ASP A 347 7.46 10.40 15.17
C ASP A 347 6.36 9.87 16.09
N LYS A 348 6.55 9.99 17.40
CA LYS A 348 5.59 9.49 18.40
C LYS A 348 4.27 10.29 18.39
N ASN A 349 4.30 11.53 17.93
CA ASN A 349 3.12 12.39 17.86
C ASN A 349 2.32 12.19 16.56
N HIS A 350 2.93 11.54 15.56
CA HIS A 350 2.30 11.24 14.27
C HIS A 350 2.41 9.74 13.98
N VAL A 351 3.34 9.32 13.12
CA VAL A 351 3.50 7.92 12.72
C VAL A 351 4.79 7.35 13.33
N PRO A 352 4.71 6.38 14.27
CA PRO A 352 5.86 5.93 15.05
C PRO A 352 6.81 5.01 14.27
N TYR A 353 6.39 4.51 13.11
CA TYR A 353 7.17 3.60 12.27
C TYR A 353 7.87 4.31 11.11
N CYS A 354 8.83 3.62 10.52
CA CYS A 354 9.50 4.06 9.30
C CYS A 354 8.70 3.61 8.06
N SER A 355 8.39 4.53 7.15
CA SER A 355 7.73 4.20 5.87
C SER A 355 8.64 3.55 4.81
N ARG A 356 9.87 3.16 5.21
CA ARG A 356 10.84 2.32 4.47
C ARG A 356 11.41 2.90 3.17
N ILE A 357 10.62 3.55 2.33
CA ILE A 357 11.03 3.99 0.98
C ILE A 357 11.36 5.49 0.89
N CYS A 358 11.09 6.27 1.93
CA CYS A 358 11.20 7.73 1.87
C CYS A 358 12.62 8.25 1.70
N CYS A 359 13.63 7.60 2.30
CA CYS A 359 15.02 7.93 1.99
C CYS A 359 15.31 7.74 0.48
N MET A 360 14.84 6.64 -0.11
CA MET A 360 15.22 6.28 -1.46
C MET A 360 14.47 7.03 -2.55
N TYR A 361 13.18 7.32 -2.38
CA TYR A 361 12.52 8.23 -3.32
C TYR A 361 13.13 9.63 -3.24
N SER A 362 13.62 10.07 -2.07
CA SER A 362 14.21 11.40 -1.91
C SER A 362 15.59 11.50 -2.54
N VAL A 363 16.44 10.49 -2.35
CA VAL A 363 17.71 10.34 -3.07
C VAL A 363 17.46 10.33 -4.57
N LYS A 364 16.52 9.50 -5.05
CA LYS A 364 16.13 9.48 -6.47
C LYS A 364 15.71 10.87 -6.98
N GLN A 365 14.83 11.56 -6.26
CA GLN A 365 14.41 12.90 -6.68
C GLN A 365 15.61 13.86 -6.67
N ALA A 366 16.40 13.89 -5.60
CA ALA A 366 17.54 14.79 -5.47
C ALA A 366 18.58 14.60 -6.57
N PHE A 367 18.94 13.36 -6.89
CA PHE A 367 19.79 13.03 -8.02
C PHE A 367 19.31 13.69 -9.31
N ASP A 368 18.05 13.45 -9.66
CA ASP A 368 17.48 13.92 -10.92
C ASP A 368 17.45 15.47 -10.96
N ARG A 369 17.12 16.14 -9.85
CA ARG A 369 17.04 17.62 -9.83
C ARG A 369 18.42 18.25 -9.90
N LYS A 370 19.39 17.69 -9.16
CA LYS A 370 20.76 18.19 -9.20
C LYS A 370 21.41 17.94 -10.55
N LYS A 371 21.35 16.70 -11.05
CA LYS A 371 22.06 16.30 -12.27
C LYS A 371 21.36 16.73 -13.56
N MET A 372 20.03 16.70 -13.61
CA MET A 372 19.29 17.01 -14.85
C MET A 372 18.87 18.47 -14.92
N LEU A 373 18.59 19.13 -13.79
CA LEU A 373 18.06 20.49 -13.76
C LEU A 373 19.00 21.52 -13.13
N GLY A 374 20.15 21.09 -12.57
CA GLY A 374 21.11 21.99 -11.93
C GLY A 374 20.56 22.69 -10.68
N ILE A 375 19.53 22.12 -10.04
CA ILE A 375 18.91 22.65 -8.82
C ILE A 375 19.79 22.27 -7.62
N ASP A 376 20.00 23.21 -6.70
CA ASP A 376 20.67 22.92 -5.44
C ASP A 376 19.70 22.21 -4.49
N VAL A 377 20.03 20.96 -4.14
CA VAL A 377 19.16 20.10 -3.32
C VAL A 377 19.83 19.79 -1.99
N TYR A 378 19.06 19.98 -0.92
CA TYR A 378 19.46 19.70 0.45
C TYR A 378 18.52 18.64 1.02
N ILE A 379 19.05 17.56 1.58
CA ILE A 379 18.27 16.51 2.25
C ILE A 379 18.53 16.58 3.74
N TYR A 380 17.50 16.89 4.52
CA TYR A 380 17.52 16.85 5.97
C TYR A 380 17.08 15.46 6.44
N TYR A 381 17.93 14.79 7.22
CA TYR A 381 17.73 13.39 7.59
C TYR A 381 18.19 13.07 9.02
N THR A 382 17.66 11.98 9.58
CA THR A 382 18.22 11.36 10.80
C THR A 382 19.13 10.19 10.45
N ASP A 383 18.62 9.25 9.65
CA ASP A 383 19.37 8.12 9.09
C ASP A 383 18.99 7.95 7.62
N ILE A 384 19.97 7.67 6.75
CA ILE A 384 19.71 7.22 5.38
C ILE A 384 19.54 5.69 5.42
N ARG A 385 18.38 5.20 4.98
CA ARG A 385 18.04 3.77 4.97
C ARG A 385 18.09 3.19 3.56
N ALA A 386 19.30 3.04 3.04
CA ALA A 386 19.59 2.50 1.71
C ALA A 386 19.80 0.97 1.72
N THR A 387 18.78 0.20 2.09
CA THR A 387 18.94 -1.23 2.46
C THR A 387 18.75 -2.24 1.31
N GLY A 388 18.45 -1.78 0.09
CA GLY A 388 18.26 -2.63 -1.09
C GLY A 388 19.52 -2.72 -1.95
N LYS A 389 19.56 -3.71 -2.85
CA LYS A 389 20.64 -3.82 -3.85
C LYS A 389 20.67 -2.57 -4.73
N GLY A 390 21.84 -1.92 -4.87
CA GLY A 390 21.99 -0.71 -5.67
C GLY A 390 21.56 0.59 -4.95
N TYR A 391 21.10 0.52 -3.70
CA TYR A 391 20.55 1.68 -3.00
C TYR A 391 21.66 2.56 -2.43
N GLU A 392 22.66 1.95 -1.80
CA GLU A 392 23.81 2.65 -1.24
C GLU A 392 24.63 3.31 -2.36
N GLU A 393 24.77 2.62 -3.49
CA GLU A 393 25.46 3.13 -4.68
C GLU A 393 24.73 4.33 -5.29
N LEU A 394 23.39 4.34 -5.25
CA LEU A 394 22.62 5.52 -5.66
C LEU A 394 22.81 6.68 -4.67
N TYR A 395 22.86 6.40 -3.37
CA TYR A 395 23.15 7.41 -2.35
C TYR A 395 24.54 8.04 -2.55
N TRP A 396 25.59 7.25 -2.82
CA TRP A 396 26.92 7.80 -3.13
C TRP A 396 26.91 8.67 -4.38
N ARG A 397 26.18 8.25 -5.43
CA ARG A 397 26.04 9.03 -6.65
C ARG A 397 25.36 10.40 -6.42
N ASP A 398 24.46 10.52 -5.46
CA ASP A 398 23.89 11.81 -5.06
C ASP A 398 24.94 12.72 -4.44
N GLN A 399 25.76 12.16 -3.53
CA GLN A 399 26.84 12.90 -2.87
C GLN A 399 27.87 13.38 -3.90
N GLU A 400 28.27 12.51 -4.84
CA GLU A 400 29.16 12.85 -5.96
C GLU A 400 28.55 13.91 -6.90
N ALA A 401 27.23 13.91 -7.08
CA ALA A 401 26.52 14.94 -7.86
C ALA A 401 26.41 16.29 -7.13
N GLY A 402 26.80 16.37 -5.85
CA GLY A 402 26.75 17.59 -5.05
C GLY A 402 25.38 17.84 -4.42
N VAL A 403 24.59 16.79 -4.16
CA VAL A 403 23.43 16.87 -3.26
C VAL A 403 23.96 17.01 -1.82
N VAL A 404 23.44 17.97 -1.07
CA VAL A 404 23.87 18.22 0.30
C VAL A 404 23.04 17.39 1.26
N PHE A 405 23.70 16.63 2.14
CA PHE A 405 23.04 15.81 3.16
C PHE A 405 23.31 16.41 4.54
N ILE A 406 22.24 16.73 5.26
CA ILE A 406 22.31 17.36 6.58
C ILE A 406 21.68 16.43 7.60
N ARG A 407 22.51 15.95 8.53
CA ARG A 407 22.06 15.04 9.58
C ARG A 407 21.40 15.85 10.69
N GLY A 408 20.15 16.22 10.48
CA GLY A 408 19.33 16.98 11.41
C GLY A 408 17.85 16.77 11.14
N LYS A 409 17.06 16.57 12.20
CA LYS A 409 15.59 16.62 12.08
C LYS A 409 15.18 18.09 12.00
N VAL A 410 14.43 18.46 10.96
CA VAL A 410 13.91 19.83 10.82
C VAL A 410 12.93 20.10 11.97
N ALA A 411 13.18 21.21 12.68
CA ALA A 411 12.36 21.68 13.77
C ALA A 411 11.12 22.43 13.23
N GLU A 412 11.34 23.42 12.38
CA GLU A 412 10.28 24.28 11.85
C GLU A 412 10.63 24.81 10.45
N VAL A 413 9.59 25.16 9.68
CA VAL A 413 9.69 25.89 8.40
C VAL A 413 8.79 27.13 8.46
N TRP A 414 9.33 28.30 8.14
CA TRP A 414 8.55 29.55 8.04
C TRP A 414 8.91 30.34 6.79
N LYS A 415 8.06 31.30 6.42
CA LYS A 415 8.34 32.23 5.30
C LYS A 415 8.93 33.53 5.82
N ASN A 416 10.12 33.90 5.34
CA ASN A 416 10.76 35.16 5.72
C ASN A 416 10.16 36.38 4.99
N LYS A 417 10.61 37.58 5.35
CA LYS A 417 10.17 38.84 4.73
C LYS A 417 10.51 38.95 3.23
N ASN A 418 11.52 38.21 2.76
CA ASN A 418 11.94 38.17 1.36
C ASN A 418 11.14 37.15 0.53
N GLY A 419 10.18 36.46 1.15
CA GLY A 419 9.33 35.48 0.49
C GLY A 419 10.00 34.14 0.21
N LYS A 420 11.13 33.84 0.87
CA LYS A 420 11.79 32.53 0.88
C LYS A 420 11.32 31.69 2.07
N LEU A 421 11.41 30.37 1.93
CA LEU A 421 11.18 29.44 3.03
C LEU A 421 12.48 29.25 3.81
N VAL A 422 12.44 29.43 5.12
CA VAL A 422 13.56 29.17 6.01
C VAL A 422 13.33 27.83 6.67
N VAL A 423 14.32 26.94 6.61
CA VAL A 423 14.30 25.63 7.25
C VAL A 423 15.27 25.66 8.43
N ALA A 424 14.75 25.49 9.65
CA ALA A 424 15.57 25.38 10.85
C ALA A 424 15.83 23.94 11.25
N ALA A 425 17.09 23.59 11.45
CA ALA A 425 17.51 22.29 11.97
C ALA A 425 18.81 22.42 12.76
N GLU A 426 19.10 21.42 13.60
CA GLU A 426 20.45 21.23 14.16
C GLU A 426 21.20 20.24 13.28
N ASP A 427 22.35 20.64 12.72
CA ASP A 427 23.27 19.70 12.12
C ASP A 427 24.02 18.97 13.24
N THR A 428 23.60 17.74 13.50
CA THR A 428 24.13 16.91 14.58
C THR A 428 25.58 16.48 14.36
N LEU A 429 26.15 16.63 13.16
CA LEU A 429 27.56 16.34 12.90
C LEU A 429 28.46 17.51 13.31
N THR A 430 27.95 18.75 13.24
CA THR A 430 28.71 19.95 13.60
C THR A 430 28.28 20.57 14.93
N GLY A 431 27.12 20.17 15.47
CA GLY A 431 26.51 20.73 16.68
C GLY A 431 25.97 22.16 16.48
N LYS A 432 25.78 22.59 15.22
CA LYS A 432 25.32 23.94 14.91
C LYS A 432 23.84 23.94 14.55
N VAL A 433 23.11 24.88 15.15
CA VAL A 433 21.78 25.25 14.66
C VAL A 433 21.95 26.06 13.38
N MET A 434 21.16 25.71 12.38
CA MET A 434 21.25 26.27 11.04
C MET A 434 19.86 26.67 10.56
N GLU A 435 19.80 27.85 9.97
CA GLU A 435 18.63 28.43 9.34
C GLU A 435 19.01 28.76 7.89
N GLU A 436 18.45 28.00 6.95
CA GLU A 436 18.84 28.10 5.54
C GLU A 436 17.62 28.43 4.68
N GLU A 437 17.82 29.29 3.66
CA GLU A 437 16.76 29.76 2.77
C GLU A 437 16.59 28.86 1.54
N PHE A 438 15.34 28.58 1.19
CA PHE A 438 14.92 27.74 0.07
C PHE A 438 13.79 28.36 -0.74
N ASP A 439 13.72 27.99 -2.01
CA ASP A 439 12.62 28.35 -2.92
C ASP A 439 11.40 27.46 -2.72
N LEU A 440 11.64 26.19 -2.35
CA LEU A 440 10.64 25.15 -2.22
C LEU A 440 11.10 24.12 -1.18
N VAL A 441 10.17 23.62 -0.37
CA VAL A 441 10.40 22.57 0.62
C VAL A 441 9.50 21.38 0.29
N ALA A 442 10.09 20.19 0.16
CA ALA A 442 9.37 18.96 -0.16
C ALA A 442 9.37 17.99 1.04
N LEU A 443 8.18 17.65 1.52
CA LEU A 443 7.97 16.82 2.71
C LEU A 443 7.84 15.34 2.33
N ALA A 444 8.76 14.52 2.85
CA ALA A 444 8.73 13.07 2.70
C ALA A 444 7.77 12.45 3.73
N THR A 445 6.47 12.56 3.47
CA THR A 445 5.41 12.15 4.39
C THR A 445 5.30 10.62 4.54
N PRO A 446 4.78 10.14 5.69
CA PRO A 446 4.55 8.72 5.92
C PRO A 446 3.58 8.10 4.92
N MET A 447 3.83 6.83 4.63
CA MET A 447 2.82 5.94 4.11
C MET A 447 1.97 5.42 5.27
N VAL A 448 0.65 5.51 5.14
CA VAL A 448 -0.32 4.99 6.09
C VAL A 448 -1.29 4.04 5.40
N ALA A 449 -2.00 3.24 6.21
CA ALA A 449 -3.10 2.42 5.72
C ALA A 449 -4.12 3.30 4.97
N PRO A 450 -4.62 2.84 3.81
CA PRO A 450 -5.62 3.60 3.07
C PRO A 450 -6.93 3.66 3.85
N SER A 451 -7.67 4.75 3.65
CA SER A 451 -9.03 4.93 4.13
C SER A 451 -9.93 3.72 3.82
N GLY A 452 -10.66 3.25 4.83
CA GLY A 452 -11.58 2.11 4.72
C GLY A 452 -10.91 0.72 4.81
N LEU A 453 -9.58 0.62 5.01
CA LEU A 453 -8.92 -0.69 5.15
C LEU A 453 -9.44 -1.47 6.37
N GLU A 454 -9.66 -0.81 7.51
CA GLU A 454 -10.17 -1.47 8.72
C GLU A 454 -11.56 -2.08 8.48
N GLU A 455 -12.46 -1.34 7.83
CA GLU A 455 -13.78 -1.84 7.46
C GLU A 455 -13.70 -3.01 6.48
N LEU A 456 -12.79 -2.93 5.50
CA LEU A 456 -12.56 -4.03 4.55
C LEU A 456 -11.99 -5.26 5.25
N ALA A 457 -11.03 -5.09 6.17
CA ALA A 457 -10.45 -6.17 6.95
C ALA A 457 -11.49 -6.83 7.86
N ALA A 458 -12.38 -6.04 8.47
CA ALA A 458 -13.50 -6.53 9.26
C ALA A 458 -14.49 -7.35 8.41
N LYS A 459 -14.87 -6.85 7.21
CA LYS A 459 -15.70 -7.59 6.24
C LYS A 459 -15.08 -8.95 5.86
N MET A 460 -13.76 -9.01 5.80
CA MET A 460 -13.00 -10.22 5.45
C MET A 460 -12.62 -11.09 6.65
N LYS A 461 -12.91 -10.67 7.88
CA LYS A 461 -12.54 -11.35 9.13
C LYS A 461 -11.03 -11.58 9.27
N VAL A 462 -10.23 -10.61 8.84
CA VAL A 462 -8.76 -10.61 8.92
C VAL A 462 -8.20 -9.45 9.74
N ALA A 463 -9.08 -8.68 10.40
CA ALA A 463 -8.72 -7.58 11.28
C ALA A 463 -8.04 -8.05 12.58
#